data_AF-A0A7J6NTV7-F1
#
_entry.id   AF-A0A7J6NTV7-F1
#
_cell.length_a   1.000
_cell.length_b   1.000
_cell.length_c   1.000
_cell.angle_alpha   90.00
_cell.angle_beta   90.00
_cell.angle_gamma   90.00
#
_symmetry.space_group_name_H-M   'P 1'
#
loop_
_entity.id
_entity.type
_entity.pdbx_description
1 polymer ?
#
loop_
_entity_poly.entity_id
_entity_poly.type
_entity_poly.pdbx_seq_one_letter_code
_entity_poly.pdbx_strand_id
1 'polypeptide(L)'
;MSINPALTLIRKNRSFQGTTYRFSHLSKCLGNLEATFSIFIPDSATPNKKVPVVYYLSGLTCSDLNVTEKAGYQRVASALGLAVACPDTSPRGAGIPGEEDEWDFGVGAGYYVDATQDPWKKNYNMYTYVTSEFPALLGESFQQIDTTNCSVMGHSVGGHGSLTVALKNPGKYKSASAFAPACNLSETPWGFKAFGRFFGHDDKSKWKEHDACCLAQKYAGRPFRTIIVYLL
;
A
#
# COMPACT_ATOMS: atom_id res chain seq x y z
N MET A 1 11.30 -7.34 22.48
CA MET A 1 10.63 -7.76 21.24
C MET A 1 11.65 -8.52 20.41
N SER A 2 11.49 -9.83 20.23
CA SER A 2 12.32 -10.59 19.28
C SER A 2 11.89 -10.17 17.88
N ILE A 3 12.83 -9.68 17.08
CA ILE A 3 12.57 -9.30 15.69
C ILE A 3 12.48 -10.61 14.89
N ASN A 4 11.44 -10.75 14.08
CA ASN A 4 11.30 -11.87 13.16
C ASN A 4 12.58 -11.95 12.30
N PRO A 5 13.27 -13.12 12.18
CA PRO A 5 14.50 -13.24 11.39
C PRO A 5 14.31 -12.89 9.91
N ALA A 6 13.06 -12.87 9.41
CA ALA A 6 12.74 -12.39 8.07
C ALA A 6 12.81 -10.86 7.90
N LEU A 7 12.92 -10.10 9.00
CA LEU A 7 12.99 -8.64 9.00
C LEU A 7 14.37 -8.15 9.42
N THR A 8 14.90 -7.20 8.65
CA THR A 8 16.09 -6.42 9.01
C THR A 8 15.66 -5.04 9.50
N LEU A 9 15.95 -4.71 10.77
CA LEU A 9 15.65 -3.38 11.31
C LEU A 9 16.62 -2.35 10.72
N ILE A 10 16.08 -1.38 9.98
CA ILE A 10 16.86 -0.27 9.40
C ILE A 10 16.95 0.89 10.39
N ARG A 11 15.82 1.30 10.98
CA ARG A 11 15.74 2.45 11.88
C ARG A 11 14.57 2.31 12.85
N LYS A 12 14.69 2.89 14.05
CA LYS A 12 13.57 3.12 14.97
C LYS A 12 13.65 4.51 15.57
N ASN A 13 12.52 5.20 15.67
CA ASN A 13 12.41 6.53 16.26
C ASN A 13 11.19 6.58 17.18
N ARG A 14 11.38 7.10 18.40
CA ARG A 14 10.26 7.37 19.31
C ARG A 14 9.59 8.69 18.92
N SER A 15 8.27 8.71 18.88
CA SER A 15 7.48 9.92 18.62
C SER A 15 6.13 9.80 19.32
N PHE A 16 5.77 10.81 20.11
CA PHE A 16 4.61 10.76 21.02
C PHE A 16 4.65 9.49 21.90
N GLN A 17 3.49 8.91 22.25
CA GLN A 17 3.41 7.64 22.97
C GLN A 17 3.40 6.46 21.98
N GLY A 18 4.49 6.33 21.23
CA GLY A 18 4.70 5.24 20.29
C GLY A 18 6.08 5.28 19.63
N THR A 19 6.33 4.28 18.79
CA THR A 19 7.59 4.15 18.05
C THR A 19 7.31 3.86 16.58
N THR A 20 7.97 4.60 15.69
CA THR A 20 8.04 4.25 14.28
C THR A 20 9.28 3.41 14.01
N TYR A 21 9.07 2.26 13.40
CA TYR A 21 10.12 1.37 12.93
C TYR A 21 10.17 1.38 11.42
N ARG A 22 11.36 1.23 10.86
CA ARG A 22 11.59 0.98 9.44
C ARG A 22 12.34 -0.32 9.29
N PHE A 23 11.84 -1.19 8.43
CA PHE A 23 12.39 -2.51 8.19
C PHE A 23 12.62 -2.71 6.69
N SER A 24 13.55 -3.60 6.35
CA SER A 24 13.54 -4.31 5.07
C SER A 24 13.22 -5.79 5.26
N HIS A 25 12.77 -6.41 4.17
CA HIS A 25 12.59 -7.84 4.04
C HIS A 25 12.70 -8.25 2.57
N LEU A 26 12.97 -9.54 2.30
CA LEU A 26 12.84 -10.08 0.95
C LEU A 26 11.37 -10.36 0.64
N SER A 27 10.86 -9.82 -0.47
CA SER A 27 9.49 -10.07 -0.92
C SER A 27 9.45 -11.09 -2.04
N LYS A 28 8.72 -12.19 -1.81
CA LYS A 28 8.52 -13.26 -2.79
C LYS A 28 7.71 -12.78 -3.98
N CYS A 29 6.62 -12.04 -3.76
CA CYS A 29 5.77 -11.62 -4.88
C CYS A 29 6.43 -10.52 -5.73
N LEU A 30 7.37 -9.76 -5.17
CA LEU A 30 8.17 -8.77 -5.90
C LEU A 30 9.44 -9.38 -6.52
N GLY A 31 9.51 -10.71 -6.65
CA GLY A 31 10.60 -11.41 -7.32
C GLY A 31 11.85 -11.61 -6.47
N ASN A 32 11.68 -11.79 -5.16
CA ASN A 32 12.74 -11.91 -4.14
C ASN A 32 13.64 -10.66 -4.05
N LEU A 33 13.09 -9.49 -4.37
CA LEU A 33 13.76 -8.21 -4.15
C LEU A 33 13.60 -7.75 -2.70
N GLU A 34 14.55 -6.95 -2.24
CA GLU A 34 14.45 -6.27 -0.95
C GLU A 34 13.38 -5.17 -1.02
N ALA A 35 12.38 -5.27 -0.14
CA ALA A 35 11.32 -4.31 0.02
C ALA A 35 11.45 -3.62 1.39
N THR A 36 11.13 -2.33 1.45
CA THR A 36 11.14 -1.56 2.70
C THR A 36 9.74 -1.13 3.10
N PHE A 37 9.52 -1.02 4.40
CA PHE A 37 8.30 -0.44 4.95
C PHE A 37 8.57 0.24 6.28
N SER A 38 7.68 1.18 6.62
CA SER A 38 7.63 1.82 7.93
C SER A 38 6.36 1.42 8.67
N ILE A 39 6.44 1.26 9.99
CA ILE A 39 5.29 1.00 10.84
C ILE A 39 5.37 1.78 12.15
N PHE A 40 4.33 2.57 12.43
CA PHE A 40 4.14 3.19 13.75
C PHE A 40 3.33 2.25 14.64
N ILE A 41 3.82 2.01 15.85
CA ILE A 41 3.16 1.20 16.87
C ILE A 41 3.00 2.05 18.14
N PRO A 42 1.77 2.26 18.63
CA PRO A 42 1.52 3.02 19.85
C PRO A 42 1.97 2.22 21.08
N ASP A 43 2.38 2.90 22.15
CA ASP A 43 2.82 2.28 23.41
C ASP A 43 1.70 1.47 24.09
N SER A 44 0.44 1.75 23.74
CA SER A 44 -0.73 1.00 24.21
C SER A 44 -0.87 -0.40 23.60
N ALA A 45 -0.15 -0.68 22.50
CA ALA A 45 -0.20 -1.97 21.82
C ALA A 45 0.61 -3.02 22.58
N THR A 46 -0.06 -4.05 23.06
CA THR A 46 0.58 -5.18 23.73
C THR A 46 0.05 -6.50 23.16
N PRO A 47 0.75 -7.64 23.34
CA PRO A 47 0.22 -8.94 22.90
C PRO A 47 -1.18 -9.27 23.45
N ASN A 48 -1.51 -8.79 24.66
CA ASN A 48 -2.82 -8.99 25.31
C ASN A 48 -3.86 -7.91 24.94
N LYS A 49 -3.43 -6.80 24.35
CA LYS A 49 -4.28 -5.70 23.91
C LYS A 49 -3.80 -5.24 22.53
N LYS A 50 -4.14 -6.04 21.53
CA LYS A 50 -3.75 -5.78 20.14
C LYS A 50 -4.45 -4.53 19.63
N VAL A 51 -3.75 -3.78 18.80
CA VAL A 51 -4.31 -2.60 18.12
C VAL A 51 -4.61 -2.91 16.65
N PRO A 52 -5.68 -2.32 16.08
CA PRO A 52 -5.98 -2.42 14.65
C PRO A 52 -4.92 -1.71 13.80
N VAL A 53 -4.86 -2.08 12.52
CA VAL A 53 -3.91 -1.52 11.54
C VAL A 53 -4.60 -0.62 10.52
N VAL A 54 -4.01 0.54 10.26
CA VAL A 54 -4.28 1.32 9.07
C VAL A 54 -3.13 1.16 8.08
N TYR A 55 -3.41 0.64 6.90
CA TYR A 55 -2.46 0.61 5.79
C TYR A 55 -2.52 1.94 5.05
N TYR A 56 -1.39 2.65 4.95
CA TYR A 56 -1.28 3.89 4.19
C TYR A 56 -0.54 3.65 2.89
N LEU A 57 -1.20 3.87 1.76
CA LEU A 57 -0.64 3.74 0.41
C LEU A 57 -0.21 5.12 -0.12
N SER A 58 1.07 5.28 -0.40
CA SER A 58 1.66 6.53 -0.89
C SER A 58 1.46 6.74 -2.40
N GLY A 59 1.64 7.97 -2.87
CA GLY A 59 1.52 8.33 -4.29
C GLY A 59 2.81 8.10 -5.08
N LEU A 60 2.81 8.58 -6.34
CA LEU A 60 3.99 8.57 -7.21
C LEU A 60 5.21 9.17 -6.52
N THR A 61 6.39 8.69 -6.92
CA THR A 61 7.73 9.11 -6.47
C THR A 61 8.01 8.98 -4.98
N CYS A 62 7.06 8.50 -4.17
CA CYS A 62 7.22 8.34 -2.73
C CYS A 62 7.91 7.02 -2.39
N SER A 63 8.42 6.95 -1.17
CA SER A 63 8.70 5.70 -0.45
C SER A 63 7.85 5.61 0.82
N ASP A 64 8.16 4.64 1.68
CA ASP A 64 7.60 4.51 3.02
C ASP A 64 7.85 5.75 3.90
N LEU A 65 8.90 6.52 3.62
CA LEU A 65 9.32 7.67 4.45
C LEU A 65 8.45 8.91 4.28
N ASN A 66 7.92 9.18 3.08
CA ASN A 66 7.27 10.46 2.78
C ASN A 66 6.12 10.76 3.73
N VAL A 67 5.24 9.78 3.96
CA VAL A 67 4.11 9.92 4.88
C VAL A 67 4.58 9.91 6.33
N THR A 68 5.51 9.03 6.67
CA THR A 68 6.04 8.89 8.03
C THR A 68 6.71 10.15 8.53
N GLU A 69 7.42 10.88 7.68
CA GLU A 69 8.19 12.06 8.09
C GLU A 69 7.40 13.36 7.96
N LYS A 70 6.40 13.43 7.07
CA LYS A 70 5.74 14.72 6.73
C LYS A 70 4.28 14.83 7.16
N ALA A 71 3.55 13.72 7.36
CA ALA A 71 2.11 13.79 7.59
C ALA A 71 1.72 14.04 9.07
N GLY A 72 2.64 13.83 10.03
CA GLY A 72 2.37 14.05 11.45
C GLY A 72 1.27 13.16 12.05
N TYR A 73 0.96 12.02 11.42
CA TYR A 73 -0.13 11.13 11.85
C TYR A 73 0.12 10.46 13.20
N GLN A 74 1.38 10.37 13.66
CA GLN A 74 1.78 9.64 14.87
C GLN A 74 1.03 10.12 16.12
N ARG A 75 0.78 11.43 16.22
CA ARG A 75 0.04 12.02 17.34
C ARG A 75 -1.37 11.45 17.45
N VAL A 76 -2.08 11.38 16.31
CA VAL A 76 -3.47 10.90 16.25
C VAL A 76 -3.52 9.39 16.35
N ALA A 77 -2.62 8.68 15.65
CA ALA A 77 -2.52 7.23 15.72
C ALA A 77 -2.25 6.74 17.16
N SER A 78 -1.38 7.46 17.90
CA SER A 78 -1.12 7.19 19.32
C SER A 78 -2.38 7.38 20.18
N ALA A 79 -3.07 8.53 20.04
CA ALA A 79 -4.27 8.83 20.81
C ALA A 79 -5.43 7.86 20.55
N LEU A 80 -5.56 7.37 19.32
CA LEU A 80 -6.60 6.42 18.92
C LEU A 80 -6.21 4.95 19.15
N GLY A 81 -4.97 4.66 19.53
CA GLY A 81 -4.48 3.29 19.65
C GLY A 81 -4.50 2.55 18.32
N LEU A 82 -3.98 3.17 17.26
CA LEU A 82 -3.88 2.59 15.91
C LEU A 82 -2.42 2.35 15.54
N ALA A 83 -2.12 1.17 15.00
CA ALA A 83 -0.89 0.97 14.24
C ALA A 83 -1.06 1.53 12.81
N VAL A 84 -0.02 2.12 12.24
CA VAL A 84 -0.03 2.64 10.87
C VAL A 84 1.13 2.06 10.10
N ALA A 85 0.84 1.26 9.07
CA ALA A 85 1.81 0.55 8.25
C ALA A 85 1.87 1.17 6.84
N CYS A 86 3.08 1.53 6.41
CA CYS A 86 3.36 2.27 5.19
C CYS A 86 4.35 1.46 4.33
N PRO A 87 3.87 0.65 3.37
CA PRO A 87 4.74 -0.01 2.41
C PRO A 87 5.36 0.99 1.42
N ASP A 88 6.42 0.56 0.73
CA ASP A 88 6.91 1.26 -0.45
C ASP A 88 5.88 1.24 -1.61
N THR A 89 6.15 1.99 -2.67
CA THR A 89 5.22 2.26 -3.79
C THR A 89 5.48 1.40 -5.02
N SER A 90 6.61 0.72 -5.08
CA SER A 90 7.03 -0.19 -6.15
C SER A 90 8.08 -1.19 -5.63
N PRO A 91 8.38 -2.28 -6.36
CA PRO A 91 9.67 -2.95 -6.20
C PRO A 91 10.84 -1.97 -6.38
N ARG A 92 11.99 -2.29 -5.79
CA ARG A 92 13.25 -1.56 -5.95
C ARG A 92 14.35 -2.53 -6.40
N GLY A 93 15.16 -2.11 -7.37
CA GLY A 93 16.29 -2.90 -7.86
C GLY A 93 15.92 -4.12 -8.71
N ALA A 94 14.87 -4.03 -9.53
CA ALA A 94 14.52 -5.13 -10.45
C ALA A 94 15.50 -5.25 -11.63
N GLY A 95 16.24 -4.18 -11.93
CA GLY A 95 17.20 -4.12 -13.04
C GLY A 95 16.52 -4.11 -14.40
N ILE A 96 15.25 -3.69 -14.47
CA ILE A 96 14.48 -3.68 -15.71
C ILE A 96 14.85 -2.42 -16.51
N PRO A 97 15.27 -2.55 -17.79
CA PRO A 97 15.55 -1.37 -18.61
C PRO A 97 14.36 -0.40 -18.66
N GLY A 98 14.62 0.87 -18.37
CA GLY A 98 13.62 1.93 -18.36
C GLY A 98 12.78 2.07 -17.09
N GLU A 99 13.05 1.29 -16.03
CA GLU A 99 12.26 1.37 -14.80
C GLU A 99 12.55 2.61 -13.94
N GLU A 100 13.67 3.30 -14.17
CA GLU A 100 14.06 4.51 -13.45
C GLU A 100 14.04 5.77 -14.34
N ASP A 101 13.69 5.63 -15.62
CA ASP A 101 13.80 6.70 -16.61
C ASP A 101 12.72 7.79 -16.42
N GLU A 102 11.57 7.43 -15.84
CA GLU A 102 10.37 8.27 -15.81
C GLU A 102 9.73 8.27 -14.42
N TRP A 103 9.36 9.45 -13.92
CA TRP A 103 8.84 9.61 -12.56
C TRP A 103 7.42 9.02 -12.36
N ASP A 104 6.67 8.86 -13.44
CA ASP A 104 5.26 8.42 -13.47
C ASP A 104 5.11 6.94 -13.88
N PHE A 105 6.22 6.20 -14.03
CA PHE A 105 6.21 4.78 -14.36
C PHE A 105 7.46 4.04 -13.83
N GLY A 106 7.30 2.81 -13.36
CA GLY A 106 8.41 2.01 -12.82
C GLY A 106 8.67 2.30 -11.34
N VAL A 107 9.91 2.62 -11.00
CA VAL A 107 10.40 2.82 -9.64
C VAL A 107 9.74 4.05 -9.01
N GLY A 108 9.01 3.86 -7.90
CA GLY A 108 8.16 4.88 -7.29
C GLY A 108 6.75 4.96 -7.87
N ALA A 109 6.41 4.08 -8.82
CA ALA A 109 5.20 4.14 -9.62
C ALA A 109 4.67 2.75 -9.97
N GLY A 110 4.39 1.92 -8.95
CA GLY A 110 3.86 0.56 -9.12
C GLY A 110 2.34 0.47 -9.27
N TYR A 111 1.61 1.59 -9.13
CA TYR A 111 0.14 1.73 -9.30
C TYR A 111 -0.75 0.76 -8.51
N TYR A 112 -0.19 0.00 -7.56
CA TYR A 112 -0.91 -0.99 -6.75
C TYR A 112 -1.64 -2.04 -7.60
N VAL A 113 -0.98 -2.50 -8.66
CA VAL A 113 -1.46 -3.55 -9.56
C VAL A 113 -0.49 -4.75 -9.59
N ASP A 114 -0.95 -5.86 -10.18
CA ASP A 114 -0.08 -6.98 -10.56
C ASP A 114 0.10 -6.98 -12.08
N ALA A 115 1.29 -6.63 -12.55
CA ALA A 115 1.59 -6.53 -13.97
C ALA A 115 1.47 -7.91 -14.66
N THR A 116 0.99 -7.90 -15.90
CA THR A 116 0.84 -9.13 -16.70
C THR A 116 1.77 -9.17 -17.92
N GLN A 117 2.30 -8.02 -18.33
CA GLN A 117 3.24 -7.90 -19.44
C GLN A 117 4.69 -8.03 -18.97
N ASP A 118 5.51 -8.71 -19.77
CA ASP A 118 6.96 -8.69 -19.62
C ASP A 118 7.51 -7.30 -20.02
N PRO A 119 8.61 -6.85 -19.42
CA PRO A 119 9.38 -7.51 -18.33
C PRO A 119 8.80 -7.30 -16.92
N TRP A 120 7.73 -6.51 -16.77
CA TRP A 120 7.22 -6.04 -15.47
C TRP A 120 6.61 -7.13 -14.59
N LYS A 121 5.97 -8.13 -15.22
CA LYS A 121 5.27 -9.25 -14.60
C LYS A 121 6.06 -9.95 -13.47
N LYS A 122 7.38 -10.01 -13.59
CA LYS A 122 8.24 -10.69 -12.63
C LYS A 122 8.28 -9.98 -11.26
N ASN A 123 8.21 -8.65 -11.23
CA ASN A 123 8.53 -7.87 -10.04
C ASN A 123 7.42 -6.89 -9.63
N TYR A 124 6.63 -6.38 -10.58
CA TYR A 124 5.61 -5.36 -10.35
C TYR A 124 4.27 -5.98 -9.92
N ASN A 125 4.30 -6.70 -8.79
CA ASN A 125 3.16 -7.37 -8.17
C ASN A 125 2.70 -6.66 -6.90
N MET A 126 2.49 -5.34 -7.01
CA MET A 126 2.20 -4.48 -5.86
C MET A 126 0.81 -4.71 -5.28
N TYR A 127 -0.16 -5.15 -6.08
CA TYR A 127 -1.48 -5.52 -5.56
C TYR A 127 -1.35 -6.72 -4.61
N THR A 128 -0.74 -7.81 -5.07
CA THR A 128 -0.48 -9.00 -4.26
C THR A 128 0.37 -8.66 -3.02
N TYR A 129 1.37 -7.79 -3.17
CA TYR A 129 2.20 -7.34 -2.04
C TYR A 129 1.35 -6.69 -0.94
N VAL A 130 0.59 -5.64 -1.26
CA VAL A 130 -0.13 -4.86 -0.23
C VAL A 130 -1.37 -5.56 0.29
N THR A 131 -1.97 -6.48 -0.49
CA THR A 131 -3.15 -7.22 -0.02
C THR A 131 -2.79 -8.50 0.72
N SER A 132 -1.68 -9.17 0.39
CA SER A 132 -1.47 -10.54 0.86
C SER A 132 -0.14 -10.71 1.59
N GLU A 133 0.99 -10.50 0.91
CA GLU A 133 2.31 -10.76 1.51
C GLU A 133 2.60 -9.82 2.69
N PHE A 134 2.37 -8.52 2.50
CA PHE A 134 2.70 -7.53 3.52
C PHE A 134 1.81 -7.66 4.78
N PRO A 135 0.47 -7.80 4.69
CA PRO A 135 -0.35 -8.07 5.88
C PRO A 135 0.01 -9.37 6.62
N ALA A 136 0.35 -10.44 5.90
CA ALA A 136 0.78 -11.70 6.50
C ALA A 136 2.11 -11.52 7.28
N LEU A 137 3.10 -10.88 6.65
CA LEU A 137 4.38 -10.55 7.28
C LEU A 137 4.19 -9.75 8.58
N LEU A 138 3.30 -8.76 8.58
CA LEU A 138 3.01 -7.98 9.79
C LEU A 138 2.36 -8.83 10.88
N GLY A 139 1.40 -9.69 10.53
CA GLY A 139 0.70 -10.55 11.48
C GLY A 139 1.63 -11.57 12.15
N GLU A 140 2.62 -12.07 11.41
CA GLU A 140 3.64 -12.98 11.93
C GLU A 140 4.67 -12.25 12.82
N SER A 141 5.03 -11.01 12.44
CA SER A 141 6.16 -10.29 13.05
C SER A 141 5.78 -9.42 14.26
N PHE A 142 4.53 -8.97 14.37
CA PHE A 142 4.11 -8.02 15.40
C PHE A 142 2.90 -8.55 16.18
N GLN A 143 3.16 -9.30 17.26
CA GLN A 143 2.12 -9.94 18.07
C GLN A 143 1.17 -8.94 18.77
N GLN A 144 1.57 -7.69 18.92
CA GLN A 144 0.74 -6.61 19.48
C GLN A 144 -0.19 -5.93 18.46
N ILE A 145 -0.22 -6.41 17.22
CA ILE A 145 -1.00 -5.84 16.13
C ILE A 145 -2.05 -6.86 15.66
N ASP A 146 -3.24 -6.37 15.34
CA ASP A 146 -4.32 -7.17 14.73
C ASP A 146 -4.50 -6.77 13.26
N THR A 147 -3.93 -7.57 12.35
CA THR A 147 -4.04 -7.35 10.90
C THR A 147 -5.40 -7.79 10.33
N THR A 148 -6.23 -8.49 11.10
CA THR A 148 -7.61 -8.87 10.71
C THR A 148 -8.61 -7.75 10.98
N ASN A 149 -8.29 -6.86 11.93
CA ASN A 149 -9.01 -5.62 12.19
C ASN A 149 -8.27 -4.45 11.54
N CYS A 150 -8.43 -4.31 10.22
CA CYS A 150 -7.67 -3.32 9.45
C CYS A 150 -8.54 -2.39 8.61
N SER A 151 -7.95 -1.25 8.24
CA SER A 151 -8.49 -0.29 7.28
C SER A 151 -7.38 0.14 6.32
N VAL A 152 -7.77 0.73 5.19
CA VAL A 152 -6.80 1.22 4.20
C VAL A 152 -7.05 2.69 3.88
N MET A 153 -5.99 3.44 3.66
CA MET A 153 -6.05 4.80 3.19
C MET A 153 -4.89 5.11 2.25
N GLY A 154 -4.94 6.22 1.52
CA GLY A 154 -3.82 6.60 0.69
C GLY A 154 -3.94 7.98 0.04
N HIS A 155 -2.89 8.38 -0.66
CA HIS A 155 -2.79 9.67 -1.35
C HIS A 155 -2.53 9.50 -2.85
N SER A 156 -3.24 10.24 -3.71
CA SER A 156 -3.03 10.24 -5.17
C SER A 156 -3.15 8.83 -5.78
N VAL A 157 -2.10 8.31 -6.42
CA VAL A 157 -2.06 6.90 -6.90
C VAL A 157 -2.22 5.89 -5.75
N GLY A 158 -1.77 6.22 -4.54
CA GLY A 158 -2.08 5.42 -3.35
C GLY A 158 -3.51 5.58 -2.86
N GLY A 159 -4.14 6.72 -3.12
CA GLY A 159 -5.58 6.90 -2.89
C GLY A 159 -6.41 6.09 -3.88
N HIS A 160 -5.96 5.98 -5.13
CA HIS A 160 -6.50 5.01 -6.07
C HIS A 160 -6.31 3.58 -5.55
N GLY A 161 -5.08 3.21 -5.16
CA GLY A 161 -4.76 1.91 -4.58
C GLY A 161 -5.64 1.56 -3.38
N SER A 162 -5.90 2.50 -2.48
CA SER A 162 -6.73 2.25 -1.28
C SER A 162 -8.17 1.92 -1.65
N LEU A 163 -8.73 2.61 -2.65
CA LEU A 163 -10.07 2.36 -3.15
C LEU A 163 -10.14 1.02 -3.90
N THR A 164 -9.19 0.74 -4.80
CA THR A 164 -9.21 -0.50 -5.59
C THR A 164 -9.03 -1.74 -4.72
N VAL A 165 -8.09 -1.73 -3.77
CA VAL A 165 -7.91 -2.88 -2.85
C VAL A 165 -9.12 -3.07 -1.96
N ALA A 166 -9.77 -2.00 -1.49
CA ALA A 166 -10.99 -2.11 -0.71
C ALA A 166 -12.13 -2.74 -1.53
N LEU A 167 -12.39 -2.22 -2.74
CA LEU A 167 -13.46 -2.69 -3.61
C LEU A 167 -13.26 -4.14 -4.08
N LYS A 168 -12.02 -4.55 -4.35
CA LYS A 168 -11.68 -5.93 -4.79
C LYS A 168 -11.66 -6.95 -3.66
N ASN A 169 -11.66 -6.52 -2.40
CA ASN A 169 -11.60 -7.40 -1.23
C ASN A 169 -12.77 -7.14 -0.26
N PRO A 170 -14.02 -7.42 -0.67
CA PRO A 170 -15.19 -7.13 0.15
C PRO A 170 -15.12 -7.85 1.50
N GLY A 171 -15.35 -7.11 2.58
CA GLY A 171 -15.32 -7.63 3.96
C GLY A 171 -13.95 -7.63 4.64
N LYS A 172 -12.85 -7.41 3.90
CA LYS A 172 -11.50 -7.39 4.45
C LYS A 172 -11.20 -6.12 5.25
N TYR A 173 -11.49 -4.95 4.67
CA TYR A 173 -11.19 -3.66 5.28
C TYR A 173 -12.43 -3.09 5.98
N LYS A 174 -12.28 -2.62 7.21
CA LYS A 174 -13.38 -2.00 8.00
C LYS A 174 -13.76 -0.63 7.47
N SER A 175 -12.79 0.11 6.94
CA SER A 175 -12.99 1.39 6.28
C SER A 175 -11.94 1.61 5.18
N ALA A 176 -12.28 2.48 4.23
CA ALA A 176 -11.36 2.96 3.20
C ALA A 176 -11.41 4.49 3.13
N SER A 177 -10.27 5.14 2.90
CA SER A 177 -10.26 6.59 2.62
C SER A 177 -9.16 6.99 1.65
N ALA A 178 -9.25 8.19 1.09
CA ALA A 178 -8.26 8.70 0.17
C ALA A 178 -8.13 10.22 0.19
N PHE A 179 -6.91 10.71 0.02
CA PHE A 179 -6.56 12.11 -0.22
C PHE A 179 -6.18 12.32 -1.68
N ALA A 180 -6.88 13.22 -2.37
CA ALA A 180 -6.72 13.52 -3.80
C ALA A 180 -6.59 12.25 -4.68
N PRO A 181 -7.48 11.23 -4.56
CA PRO A 181 -7.32 9.97 -5.29
C PRO A 181 -7.38 10.14 -6.81
N ALA A 182 -6.52 9.40 -7.52
CA ALA A 182 -6.62 9.23 -8.97
C ALA A 182 -7.75 8.23 -9.31
N CYS A 183 -9.01 8.62 -9.12
CA CYS A 183 -10.17 7.70 -9.12
C CYS A 183 -10.44 7.00 -10.46
N ASN A 184 -10.17 7.67 -11.59
CA ASN A 184 -10.52 7.18 -12.93
C ASN A 184 -9.25 7.07 -13.80
N LEU A 185 -8.20 6.45 -13.26
CA LEU A 185 -6.88 6.34 -13.89
C LEU A 185 -6.94 5.80 -15.31
N SER A 186 -7.80 4.83 -15.61
CA SER A 186 -7.88 4.21 -16.95
C SER A 186 -8.21 5.21 -18.06
N GLU A 187 -8.78 6.36 -17.72
CA GLU A 187 -9.15 7.44 -18.63
C GLU A 187 -8.21 8.67 -18.52
N THR A 188 -7.04 8.52 -17.90
CA THR A 188 -6.03 9.59 -17.75
C THR A 188 -4.76 9.30 -18.56
N PRO A 189 -3.95 10.32 -18.89
CA PRO A 189 -2.65 10.11 -19.53
C PRO A 189 -1.72 9.18 -18.72
N TRP A 190 -1.69 9.32 -17.39
CA TRP A 190 -0.89 8.48 -16.50
C TRP A 190 -1.32 7.01 -16.56
N GLY A 191 -2.63 6.75 -16.47
CA GLY A 191 -3.13 5.38 -16.57
C GLY A 191 -2.97 4.80 -17.98
N PHE A 192 -3.16 5.57 -19.05
CA PHE A 192 -2.91 5.09 -20.42
C PHE A 192 -1.47 4.58 -20.58
N LYS A 193 -0.49 5.31 -20.03
CA LYS A 193 0.91 4.90 -20.02
C LYS A 193 1.14 3.68 -19.12
N ALA A 194 0.78 3.78 -17.85
CA ALA A 194 1.08 2.75 -16.87
C ALA A 194 0.33 1.44 -17.13
N PHE A 195 -0.98 1.49 -17.33
CA PHE A 195 -1.80 0.32 -17.63
C PHE A 195 -1.50 -0.25 -19.02
N GLY A 196 -1.16 0.59 -20.00
CA GLY A 196 -0.68 0.13 -21.30
C GLY A 196 0.59 -0.70 -21.19
N ARG A 197 1.56 -0.27 -20.37
CA ARG A 197 2.80 -1.03 -20.13
C ARG A 197 2.60 -2.25 -19.24
N PHE A 198 1.74 -2.19 -18.22
CA PHE A 198 1.53 -3.32 -17.30
C PHE A 198 0.58 -4.40 -17.83
N PHE A 199 -0.40 -4.03 -18.66
CA PHE A 199 -1.46 -4.95 -19.12
C PHE A 199 -1.53 -5.10 -20.65
N GLY A 200 -0.84 -4.25 -21.40
CA GLY A 200 -0.90 -4.17 -22.85
C GLY A 200 -1.79 -3.00 -23.30
N HIS A 201 -1.47 -2.45 -24.47
CA HIS A 201 -2.21 -1.33 -25.07
C HIS A 201 -3.49 -1.76 -25.80
N ASP A 202 -3.58 -3.02 -26.20
CA ASP A 202 -4.61 -3.50 -27.12
C ASP A 202 -5.96 -3.76 -26.45
N ASP A 203 -5.96 -4.06 -25.15
CA ASP A 203 -7.16 -4.45 -24.41
C ASP A 203 -7.37 -3.57 -23.17
N LYS A 204 -8.06 -2.43 -23.38
CA LYS A 204 -8.46 -1.51 -22.32
C LYS A 204 -9.50 -2.11 -21.35
N SER A 205 -10.13 -3.24 -21.67
CA SER A 205 -11.09 -3.86 -20.75
C SER A 205 -10.39 -4.33 -19.47
N LYS A 206 -9.14 -4.82 -19.59
CA LYS A 206 -8.28 -5.18 -18.46
C LYS A 206 -8.00 -4.00 -17.54
N TRP A 207 -7.81 -2.80 -18.09
CA TRP A 207 -7.53 -1.60 -17.30
C TRP A 207 -8.67 -1.27 -16.33
N LYS A 208 -9.91 -1.51 -16.77
CA LYS A 208 -11.12 -1.27 -15.96
C LYS A 208 -11.22 -2.19 -14.74
N GLU A 209 -10.51 -3.32 -14.73
CA GLU A 209 -10.42 -4.23 -13.56
C GLU A 209 -9.48 -3.71 -12.47
N HIS A 210 -8.72 -2.67 -12.79
CA HIS A 210 -7.78 -1.96 -11.92
C HIS A 210 -8.17 -0.50 -11.73
N ASP A 211 -9.36 -0.07 -12.18
CA ASP A 211 -9.82 1.31 -12.07
C ASP A 211 -10.85 1.48 -10.95
N ALA A 212 -10.66 2.45 -10.06
CA ALA A 212 -11.53 2.62 -8.89
C ALA A 212 -12.97 3.01 -9.27
N CYS A 213 -13.16 3.89 -10.26
CA CYS A 213 -14.48 4.25 -10.76
C CYS A 213 -15.18 3.04 -11.42
N CYS A 214 -14.47 2.30 -12.26
CA CYS A 214 -15.02 1.11 -12.91
C CYS A 214 -15.37 0.00 -11.90
N LEU A 215 -14.53 -0.21 -10.88
CA LEU A 215 -14.78 -1.18 -9.82
C LEU A 215 -15.95 -0.76 -8.94
N ALA A 216 -16.09 0.53 -8.62
CA ALA A 216 -17.21 1.03 -7.82
C ALA A 216 -18.55 0.78 -8.52
N GLN A 217 -18.63 0.93 -9.84
CA GLN A 217 -19.84 0.63 -10.62
C GLN A 217 -20.23 -0.86 -10.58
N LYS A 218 -19.25 -1.76 -10.42
CA LYS A 218 -19.46 -3.21 -10.38
C LYS A 218 -19.51 -3.79 -8.96
N TYR A 219 -19.34 -2.96 -7.93
CA TYR A 219 -19.20 -3.43 -6.56
C TYR A 219 -20.51 -4.06 -6.05
N ALA A 220 -20.48 -5.37 -5.82
CA ALA A 220 -21.60 -6.15 -5.29
C ALA A 220 -21.40 -6.59 -3.83
N GLY A 221 -20.37 -6.07 -3.15
CA GLY A 221 -20.13 -6.36 -1.74
C GLY A 221 -21.10 -5.63 -0.81
N ARG A 222 -21.01 -5.90 0.49
CA ARG A 222 -21.78 -5.14 1.48
C ARG A 222 -21.40 -3.66 1.40
N PRO A 223 -22.35 -2.72 1.51
CA PRO A 223 -22.03 -1.30 1.53
C PRO A 223 -20.91 -1.00 2.51
N PHE A 224 -19.86 -0.33 2.04
CA PHE A 224 -18.82 0.16 2.93
C PHE A 224 -19.47 1.13 3.93
N ARG A 225 -19.30 0.86 5.23
CA ARG A 225 -19.82 1.77 6.26
C ARG A 225 -19.17 3.15 6.19
N THR A 226 -17.95 3.24 5.66
CA THR A 226 -17.20 4.49 5.55
C THR A 226 -16.22 4.41 4.37
N ILE A 227 -16.52 5.15 3.30
CA ILE A 227 -15.55 5.59 2.29
C ILE A 227 -15.46 7.11 2.41
N ILE A 228 -14.28 7.66 2.68
CA ILE A 228 -14.06 9.10 2.73
C ILE A 228 -13.08 9.50 1.63
N VAL A 229 -13.53 10.37 0.72
CA VAL A 229 -12.70 10.92 -0.35
C VAL A 229 -12.53 12.41 -0.10
N TYR A 230 -11.29 12.83 0.11
CA TYR A 230 -10.91 14.24 0.20
C TYR A 230 -10.38 14.70 -1.15
N LEU A 231 -11.10 15.59 -1.82
CA LEU A 231 -10.63 16.27 -3.02
C LEU A 231 -9.90 17.55 -2.56
N LEU A 232 -8.64 17.71 -2.99
CA LEU A 232 -7.83 18.92 -2.76
C LEU A 232 -7.81 19.77 -4.03
#